data_AF-A0A7S1NHT9-F1
#
_entry.id   AF-A0A7S1NHT9-F1
#
_cell.length_a   1.000
_cell.length_b   1.000
_cell.length_c   1.000
_cell.angle_alpha   90.00
_cell.angle_beta   90.00
_cell.angle_gamma   90.00
#
_symmetry.space_group_name_H-M   'P 1'
#
loop_
_entity.id
_entity.type
_entity.pdbx_description
1 polymer ?
#
loop_
_entity_poly.entity_id
_entity_poly.type
_entity_poly.pdbx_seq_one_letter_code
_entity_poly.pdbx_strand_id
1 'polypeptide(L)'
;DELANALWKSTRFVHVHIMTGNGATAMNVISCYGVPQNRQLNDDLFQLVVKYTIRLGNVPLVLAGDFNFELDSQGSYPLAVLNEVIAKRLVDADQMMAQLRGDKPVARFHDGSARTEPTRIDGVLMNTNMASAVQSVEAVRDTGIPGHTPIKVLLDMAQPAQRVLKPRVLPAIRLGSEAEELEKLLSPHLETYKLEWNQMIASDLSMDDLWTAWTWIAEA
;
A
#
# COMPACT_ATOMS: atom_id res chain seq x y z
N ASP A 1 -14.79 8.75 9.17
CA ASP A 1 -14.87 7.28 9.29
C ASP A 1 -13.92 6.85 10.40
N GLU A 2 -14.43 6.23 11.48
CA GLU A 2 -13.65 5.87 12.66
C GLU A 2 -12.55 4.84 12.35
N LEU A 3 -12.85 3.88 11.47
CA LEU A 3 -11.88 2.85 11.07
C LEU A 3 -10.71 3.44 10.29
N ALA A 4 -11.00 4.29 9.30
CA ALA A 4 -9.97 4.99 8.53
C ALA A 4 -9.12 5.91 9.44
N ASN A 5 -9.74 6.58 10.41
CA ASN A 5 -9.04 7.42 11.38
C ASN A 5 -8.11 6.61 12.30
N ALA A 6 -8.56 5.43 12.77
CA ALA A 6 -7.74 4.54 13.57
C ALA A 6 -6.51 4.03 12.80
N LEU A 7 -6.70 3.65 11.53
CA LEU A 7 -5.61 3.24 10.65
C LEU A 7 -4.65 4.40 10.34
N TRP A 8 -5.16 5.59 10.04
CA TRP A 8 -4.34 6.79 9.84
C TRP A 8 -3.47 7.10 11.07
N LYS A 9 -4.08 7.10 12.26
CA LYS A 9 -3.38 7.35 13.53
C LYS A 9 -2.35 6.28 13.89
N SER A 10 -2.41 5.10 13.28
CA SER A 10 -1.39 4.06 13.48
C SER A 10 -0.04 4.40 12.85
N THR A 11 0.01 5.39 11.93
CA THR A 11 1.17 5.76 11.11
C THR A 11 1.81 4.60 10.34
N ARG A 12 1.08 3.50 10.20
CA ARG A 12 1.54 2.20 9.66
C ARG A 12 0.70 1.71 8.49
N PHE A 13 -0.17 2.58 7.99
CA PHE A 13 -1.15 2.27 6.97
C PHE A 13 -1.24 3.46 6.01
N VAL A 14 -1.05 3.18 4.73
CA VAL A 14 -1.29 4.12 3.64
C VAL A 14 -2.17 3.43 2.61
N HIS A 15 -3.23 4.11 2.17
CA HIS A 15 -4.11 3.62 1.12
C HIS A 15 -4.14 4.63 -0.02
N VAL A 16 -3.86 4.15 -1.24
CA VAL A 16 -3.93 4.94 -2.46
C VAL A 16 -4.80 4.23 -3.51
N HIS A 17 -5.55 5.04 -4.25
CA HIS A 17 -6.29 4.60 -5.42
C HIS A 17 -5.48 4.90 -6.67
N ILE A 18 -5.10 3.87 -7.41
CA ILE A 18 -4.33 3.99 -8.66
C ILE A 18 -5.27 3.78 -9.83
N MET A 19 -5.40 4.80 -10.68
CA MET A 19 -6.12 4.70 -11.93
C MET A 19 -5.27 3.95 -12.96
N THR A 20 -5.85 2.96 -13.62
CA THR A 20 -5.20 2.13 -14.65
C THR A 20 -5.99 2.15 -15.95
N GLY A 21 -5.45 1.54 -17.03
CA GLY A 21 -6.18 1.38 -18.29
C GLY A 21 -6.70 2.70 -18.89
N ASN A 22 -5.86 3.74 -18.97
CA ASN A 22 -6.24 5.10 -19.39
C ASN A 22 -7.33 5.75 -18.53
N GLY A 23 -7.40 5.40 -17.25
CA GLY A 23 -8.38 5.92 -16.29
C GLY A 23 -9.75 5.25 -16.34
N ALA A 24 -9.89 4.12 -17.03
CA ALA A 24 -11.14 3.36 -17.09
C ALA A 24 -11.31 2.40 -15.89
N THR A 25 -10.23 2.11 -15.18
CA THR A 25 -10.16 1.13 -14.10
C THR A 25 -9.41 1.71 -12.92
N ALA A 26 -9.69 1.20 -11.73
CA ALA A 26 -8.99 1.59 -10.51
C ALA A 26 -8.54 0.36 -9.73
N MET A 27 -7.42 0.49 -9.05
CA MET A 27 -6.87 -0.48 -8.11
C MET A 27 -6.62 0.20 -6.77
N ASN A 28 -6.92 -0.50 -5.70
CA ASN A 28 -6.63 -0.07 -4.33
C ASN A 28 -5.29 -0.68 -3.95
N VAL A 29 -4.33 0.18 -3.61
CA VAL A 29 -3.03 -0.26 -3.09
C VAL A 29 -2.89 0.22 -1.67
N ILE A 30 -2.71 -0.73 -0.77
CA ILE A 30 -2.49 -0.51 0.64
C ILE A 30 -1.04 -0.88 0.94
N SER A 31 -0.30 0.07 1.48
CA SER A 31 1.00 -0.18 2.09
C SER A 31 0.82 -0.28 3.61
N CYS A 32 1.29 -1.37 4.21
CA CYS A 32 1.23 -1.59 5.65
C CYS A 32 2.61 -1.90 6.22
N TYR A 33 2.89 -1.33 7.39
CA TYR A 33 4.10 -1.61 8.17
C TYR A 33 3.76 -2.16 9.55
N GLY A 34 3.90 -3.47 9.72
CA GLY A 34 3.63 -4.15 10.99
C GLY A 34 4.53 -3.67 12.13
N VAL A 35 4.15 -3.98 13.36
CA VAL A 35 4.90 -3.65 14.57
C VAL A 35 5.99 -4.71 14.83
N PRO A 36 7.28 -4.33 14.79
CA PRO A 36 8.36 -5.29 15.01
C PRO A 36 8.26 -5.97 16.36
N GLN A 37 8.42 -7.30 16.37
CA GLN A 37 8.47 -8.14 17.57
C GLN A 37 7.24 -8.01 18.51
N ASN A 38 6.12 -7.47 18.04
CA ASN A 38 4.91 -7.31 18.85
C ASN A 38 3.71 -7.96 18.18
N ARG A 39 3.51 -9.25 18.46
CA ARG A 39 2.42 -10.05 17.91
C ARG A 39 1.04 -9.47 18.25
N GLN A 40 0.80 -9.06 19.50
CA GLN A 40 -0.52 -8.55 19.90
C GLN A 40 -0.89 -7.28 19.16
N LEU A 41 0.07 -6.34 19.00
CA LEU A 41 -0.18 -5.12 18.23
C LEU A 41 -0.36 -5.40 16.73
N ASN A 42 0.31 -6.42 16.19
CA ASN A 42 0.03 -6.89 14.83
C ASN A 42 -1.37 -7.50 14.72
N ASP A 43 -1.82 -8.28 15.69
CA ASP A 43 -3.19 -8.82 15.71
C ASP A 43 -4.21 -7.70 15.67
N ASP A 44 -4.05 -6.67 16.51
CA ASP A 44 -4.96 -5.52 16.57
C ASP A 44 -4.90 -4.67 15.29
N LEU A 45 -3.70 -4.35 14.80
CA LEU A 45 -3.50 -3.56 13.58
C LEU A 45 -4.12 -4.27 12.37
N PHE A 46 -3.76 -5.54 12.13
CA PHE A 46 -4.23 -6.26 10.96
C PHE A 46 -5.71 -6.65 11.07
N GLN A 47 -6.30 -6.69 12.25
CA GLN A 47 -7.76 -6.74 12.40
C GLN A 47 -8.43 -5.48 11.81
N LEU A 48 -7.87 -4.29 12.06
CA LEU A 48 -8.36 -3.04 11.47
C LEU A 48 -8.13 -3.02 9.95
N VAL A 49 -6.95 -3.43 9.48
CA VAL A 49 -6.62 -3.50 8.05
C VAL A 49 -7.61 -4.42 7.33
N VAL A 50 -7.84 -5.64 7.82
CA VAL A 50 -8.78 -6.59 7.20
C VAL A 50 -10.22 -6.06 7.24
N LYS A 51 -10.67 -5.45 8.34
CA LYS A 51 -11.98 -4.79 8.37
C LYS A 51 -12.09 -3.71 7.31
N TYR A 52 -11.03 -2.94 7.10
CA TYR A 52 -11.00 -1.87 6.10
C TYR A 52 -11.04 -2.43 4.68
N THR A 53 -10.25 -3.46 4.38
CA THR A 53 -10.27 -4.11 3.05
C THR A 53 -11.63 -4.72 2.73
N ILE A 54 -12.30 -5.33 3.72
CA ILE A 54 -13.67 -5.85 3.55
C ILE A 54 -14.65 -4.71 3.21
N ARG A 55 -14.50 -3.52 3.81
CA ARG A 55 -15.37 -2.35 3.51
C ARG A 55 -15.17 -1.80 2.11
N LEU A 56 -13.98 -1.97 1.52
CA LEU A 56 -13.75 -1.65 0.11
C LEU A 56 -14.56 -2.58 -0.83
N GLY A 57 -14.99 -3.74 -0.33
CA GLY A 57 -15.78 -4.70 -1.09
C GLY A 57 -14.94 -5.52 -2.07
N ASN A 58 -15.58 -6.00 -3.14
CA ASN A 58 -14.92 -6.84 -4.14
C ASN A 58 -14.22 -6.02 -5.25
N VAL A 59 -13.47 -5.00 -4.85
CA VAL A 59 -12.70 -4.13 -5.75
C VAL A 59 -11.28 -4.67 -5.93
N PRO A 60 -10.57 -4.39 -7.04
CA PRO A 60 -9.16 -4.81 -7.18
C PRO A 60 -8.30 -4.25 -6.03
N LEU A 61 -7.64 -5.14 -5.28
CA LEU A 61 -6.93 -4.80 -4.04
C LEU A 61 -5.54 -5.47 -3.99
N VAL A 62 -4.54 -4.66 -3.64
CA VAL A 62 -3.19 -5.06 -3.29
C VAL A 62 -2.87 -4.55 -1.88
N LEU A 63 -2.46 -5.45 -0.99
CA LEU A 63 -1.95 -5.15 0.35
C LEU A 63 -0.48 -5.58 0.40
N ALA A 64 0.44 -4.63 0.52
CA ALA A 64 1.87 -4.87 0.45
C ALA A 64 2.61 -4.23 1.62
N GLY A 65 3.77 -4.78 1.96
CA GLY A 65 4.71 -4.14 2.89
C GLY A 65 5.47 -5.14 3.76
N ASP A 66 6.17 -4.61 4.76
CA ASP A 66 6.79 -5.39 5.82
C ASP A 66 5.75 -5.60 6.93
N PHE A 67 5.22 -6.82 7.01
CA PHE A 67 4.16 -7.15 7.93
C PHE A 67 4.64 -7.47 9.35
N ASN A 68 5.95 -7.65 9.56
CA ASN A 68 6.53 -8.06 10.85
C ASN A 68 5.90 -9.32 11.48
N PHE A 69 5.38 -10.23 10.65
CA PHE A 69 5.01 -11.60 11.00
C PHE A 69 5.40 -12.56 9.87
N GLU A 70 5.64 -13.84 10.17
CA GLU A 70 6.15 -14.81 9.19
C GLU A 70 5.03 -15.31 8.27
N LEU A 71 5.10 -14.99 6.98
CA LEU A 71 4.14 -15.42 5.97
C LEU A 71 4.21 -16.91 5.62
N ASP A 72 5.33 -17.57 5.93
CA ASP A 72 5.51 -19.01 5.71
C ASP A 72 5.00 -19.88 6.87
N SER A 73 4.62 -19.25 7.99
CA SER A 73 4.16 -19.95 9.19
C SER A 73 2.73 -19.54 9.54
N GLN A 74 1.76 -20.43 9.31
CA GLN A 74 0.34 -20.18 9.64
C GLN A 74 0.14 -19.74 11.10
N GLY A 75 0.97 -20.23 12.03
CA GLY A 75 0.93 -19.87 13.44
C GLY A 75 1.39 -18.44 13.75
N SER A 76 2.04 -17.76 12.80
CA SER A 76 2.54 -16.39 12.92
C SER A 76 1.54 -15.33 12.44
N TYR A 77 0.60 -15.70 11.55
CA TYR A 77 -0.39 -14.77 11.02
C TYR A 77 -1.27 -14.17 12.14
N PRO A 78 -1.57 -12.87 12.05
CA PRO A 78 -2.73 -12.29 12.70
C PRO A 78 -4.00 -13.05 12.35
N LEU A 79 -4.84 -13.34 13.37
CA LEU A 79 -6.03 -14.17 13.20
C LEU A 79 -6.94 -13.69 12.08
N ALA A 80 -7.12 -12.36 11.95
CA ALA A 80 -7.93 -11.78 10.90
C ALA A 80 -7.37 -12.09 9.49
N VAL A 81 -6.05 -11.99 9.31
CA VAL A 81 -5.39 -12.28 8.02
C VAL A 81 -5.45 -13.79 7.72
N LEU A 82 -5.18 -14.62 8.73
CA LEU A 82 -5.24 -16.08 8.60
C LEU A 82 -6.62 -16.54 8.09
N ASN A 83 -7.70 -15.98 8.65
CA ASN A 83 -9.06 -16.30 8.24
C ASN A 83 -9.32 -15.96 6.76
N GLU A 84 -8.81 -14.82 6.28
CA GLU A 84 -8.95 -14.42 4.88
C GLU A 84 -8.11 -15.29 3.94
N VAL A 85 -6.91 -15.71 4.36
CA VAL A 85 -6.04 -16.61 3.59
C VAL A 85 -6.63 -18.01 3.49
N ILE A 86 -7.10 -18.60 4.61
CA ILE A 86 -7.75 -19.92 4.63
C ILE A 86 -9.01 -19.92 3.76
N ALA A 87 -9.80 -18.84 3.83
CA ALA A 87 -10.98 -18.68 2.99
C ALA A 87 -10.66 -18.34 1.52
N LYS A 88 -9.37 -18.26 1.16
CA LYS A 88 -8.87 -17.88 -0.18
C LYS A 88 -9.39 -16.52 -0.66
N ARG A 89 -9.70 -15.61 0.27
CA ARG A 89 -10.09 -14.22 -0.03
C ARG A 89 -8.89 -13.30 -0.12
N LEU A 90 -7.80 -13.62 0.59
CA LEU A 90 -6.47 -13.07 0.37
C LEU A 90 -5.53 -14.16 -0.13
N VAL A 91 -4.71 -13.80 -1.10
CA VAL A 91 -3.75 -14.67 -1.78
C VAL A 91 -2.39 -14.02 -1.69
N ASP A 92 -1.41 -14.77 -1.19
CA ASP A 92 -0.02 -14.37 -1.19
C ASP A 92 0.58 -14.55 -2.59
N ALA A 93 0.90 -13.45 -3.26
CA ALA A 93 1.33 -13.45 -4.66
C ALA A 93 2.68 -14.19 -4.84
N ASP A 94 3.60 -14.03 -3.89
CA ASP A 94 4.93 -14.66 -3.96
C ASP A 94 4.80 -16.17 -3.75
N GLN A 95 4.05 -16.59 -2.72
CA GLN A 95 3.77 -17.99 -2.46
C GLN A 95 3.01 -18.67 -3.62
N MET A 96 2.04 -17.98 -4.22
CA MET A 96 1.29 -18.47 -5.37
C MET A 96 2.22 -18.70 -6.58
N MET A 97 3.05 -17.72 -6.93
CA MET A 97 3.97 -17.86 -8.07
C MET A 97 5.08 -18.88 -7.82
N ALA A 98 5.56 -19.00 -6.59
CA ALA A 98 6.48 -20.05 -6.18
C ALA A 98 5.87 -21.45 -6.41
N GLN A 99 4.64 -21.67 -5.98
CA GLN A 99 3.91 -22.93 -6.20
C GLN A 99 3.73 -23.24 -7.69
N LEU A 100 3.35 -22.25 -8.50
CA LEU A 100 3.18 -22.43 -9.95
C LEU A 100 4.48 -22.81 -10.67
N ARG A 101 5.62 -22.31 -10.18
CA ARG A 101 6.96 -22.61 -10.74
C ARG A 101 7.59 -23.88 -10.15
N GLY A 102 7.02 -24.44 -9.08
CA GLY A 102 7.65 -25.53 -8.33
C GLY A 102 8.91 -25.08 -7.57
N ASP A 103 8.95 -23.82 -7.14
CA ASP A 103 10.08 -23.20 -6.44
C ASP A 103 9.65 -22.65 -5.06
N LYS A 104 10.56 -22.03 -4.31
CA LYS A 104 10.28 -21.29 -3.07
C LYS A 104 9.92 -19.82 -3.35
N PRO A 105 9.20 -19.15 -2.42
CA PRO A 105 8.97 -17.69 -2.48
C PRO A 105 10.30 -16.93 -2.58
N VAL A 106 10.31 -15.75 -3.18
CA VAL A 106 11.54 -14.95 -3.37
C VAL A 106 11.76 -13.87 -2.30
N ALA A 107 10.71 -13.45 -1.58
CA ALA A 107 10.83 -12.52 -0.45
C ALA A 107 11.60 -13.17 0.71
N ARG A 108 12.55 -12.42 1.26
CA ARG A 108 13.47 -12.87 2.30
C ARG A 108 13.83 -11.71 3.22
N PHE A 109 13.89 -12.01 4.51
CA PHE A 109 14.35 -11.12 5.56
C PHE A 109 15.40 -11.82 6.42
N HIS A 110 16.53 -11.15 6.61
CA HIS A 110 17.64 -11.54 7.46
C HIS A 110 17.77 -10.50 8.59
N ASP A 111 17.48 -10.92 9.80
CA ASP A 111 17.59 -10.10 11.02
C ASP A 111 19.04 -9.94 11.53
N GLY A 112 20.03 -10.44 10.77
CA GLY A 112 21.44 -10.46 11.16
C GLY A 112 21.76 -11.48 12.27
N SER A 113 20.79 -12.30 12.70
CA SER A 113 21.03 -13.38 13.66
C SER A 113 21.75 -14.56 13.00
N ALA A 114 22.22 -15.50 13.83
CA ALA A 114 22.85 -16.75 13.35
C ALA A 114 21.86 -17.74 12.72
N ARG A 115 20.60 -17.34 12.46
CA ARG A 115 19.63 -18.17 11.76
C ARG A 115 20.16 -18.52 10.37
N THR A 116 20.12 -19.81 10.06
CA THR A 116 20.56 -20.34 8.76
C THR A 116 19.54 -20.05 7.67
N GLU A 117 18.25 -20.01 8.02
CA GLU A 117 17.16 -19.77 7.07
C GLU A 117 16.56 -18.37 7.29
N PRO A 118 16.46 -17.56 6.22
CA PRO A 118 15.73 -16.28 6.26
C PRO A 118 14.24 -16.49 6.53
N THR A 119 13.64 -15.48 7.15
CA THR A 119 12.18 -15.40 7.32
C THR A 119 11.54 -14.65 6.16
N ARG A 120 10.21 -14.74 6.03
CA ARG A 120 9.45 -13.97 5.04
C ARG A 120 8.42 -13.11 5.75
N ILE A 121 8.81 -11.87 6.05
CA ILE A 121 7.94 -10.88 6.70
C ILE A 121 7.43 -9.82 5.73
N ASP A 122 8.16 -9.61 4.64
CA ASP A 122 7.74 -8.80 3.51
C ASP A 122 6.84 -9.62 2.58
N GLY A 123 5.77 -9.01 2.07
CA GLY A 123 4.94 -9.69 1.09
C GLY A 123 3.92 -8.81 0.40
N VAL A 124 3.18 -9.45 -0.51
CA VAL A 124 2.07 -8.85 -1.24
C VAL A 124 0.88 -9.81 -1.18
N LEU A 125 -0.12 -9.44 -0.39
CA LEU A 125 -1.41 -10.11 -0.28
C LEU A 125 -2.40 -9.42 -1.22
N MET A 126 -3.06 -10.18 -2.09
CA MET A 126 -4.03 -9.68 -3.04
C MET A 126 -5.38 -10.36 -2.84
N ASN A 127 -6.47 -9.69 -3.15
CA ASN A 127 -7.72 -10.42 -3.27
C ASN A 127 -7.75 -11.27 -4.55
N THR A 128 -8.72 -12.18 -4.66
CA THR A 128 -8.84 -13.08 -5.81
C THR A 128 -8.92 -12.36 -7.14
N ASN A 129 -9.55 -11.18 -7.19
CA ASN A 129 -9.65 -10.36 -8.39
C ASN A 129 -8.26 -9.89 -8.88
N MET A 130 -7.37 -9.49 -7.97
CA MET A 130 -6.01 -9.06 -8.34
C MET A 130 -5.03 -10.22 -8.48
N ALA A 131 -5.20 -11.31 -7.72
CA ALA A 131 -4.32 -12.46 -7.79
C ALA A 131 -4.25 -13.08 -9.20
N SER A 132 -5.36 -13.09 -9.94
CA SER A 132 -5.39 -13.58 -11.33
C SER A 132 -4.63 -12.70 -12.31
N ALA A 133 -4.32 -11.45 -11.95
CA ALA A 133 -3.55 -10.52 -12.77
C ALA A 133 -2.04 -10.68 -12.59
N VAL A 134 -1.56 -11.48 -11.65
CA VAL A 134 -0.13 -11.66 -11.40
C VAL A 134 0.52 -12.40 -12.57
N GLN A 135 1.48 -11.75 -13.22
CA GLN A 135 2.28 -12.33 -14.30
C GLN A 135 3.59 -12.91 -13.78
N SER A 136 4.29 -12.17 -12.91
CA SER A 136 5.53 -12.63 -12.29
C SER A 136 5.74 -12.02 -10.90
N VAL A 137 6.47 -12.74 -10.06
CA VAL A 137 7.08 -12.21 -8.83
C VAL A 137 8.57 -12.51 -8.87
N GLU A 138 9.37 -11.47 -8.67
CA GLU A 138 10.83 -11.49 -8.78
C GLU A 138 11.46 -10.77 -7.59
N ALA A 139 12.60 -11.26 -7.10
CA ALA A 139 13.41 -10.54 -6.13
C ALA A 139 14.10 -9.35 -6.80
N VAL A 140 14.06 -8.19 -6.15
CA VAL A 140 14.86 -7.03 -6.51
C VAL A 140 16.16 -7.10 -5.72
N ARG A 141 17.29 -7.20 -6.42
CA ARG A 141 18.62 -7.25 -5.82
C ARG A 141 19.20 -5.84 -5.69
N ASP A 142 20.23 -5.71 -4.85
CA ASP A 142 21.07 -4.51 -4.75
C ASP A 142 20.30 -3.22 -4.41
N THR A 143 19.24 -3.33 -3.62
CA THR A 143 18.37 -2.20 -3.24
C THR A 143 18.96 -1.33 -2.13
N GLY A 144 19.98 -1.81 -1.43
CA GLY A 144 20.56 -1.14 -0.27
C GLY A 144 19.68 -1.18 0.99
N ILE A 145 18.55 -1.89 0.97
CA ILE A 145 17.67 -2.06 2.15
C ILE A 145 18.26 -3.17 3.03
N PRO A 146 18.80 -2.86 4.22
CA PRO A 146 19.51 -3.86 5.03
C PRO A 146 18.60 -5.00 5.46
N GLY A 147 19.03 -6.24 5.22
CA GLY A 147 18.32 -7.44 5.68
C GLY A 147 17.09 -7.83 4.86
N HIS A 148 16.47 -6.92 4.10
CA HIS A 148 15.30 -7.22 3.28
C HIS A 148 15.67 -7.53 1.83
N THR A 149 14.94 -8.45 1.22
CA THR A 149 14.94 -8.71 -0.22
C THR A 149 13.59 -8.25 -0.78
N PRO A 150 13.51 -7.02 -1.33
CA PRO A 150 12.26 -6.51 -1.88
C PRO A 150 11.78 -7.37 -3.03
N ILE A 151 10.46 -7.41 -3.22
CA ILE A 151 9.85 -8.13 -4.34
C ILE A 151 9.18 -7.19 -5.32
N LYS A 152 9.34 -7.50 -6.61
CA LYS A 152 8.64 -6.87 -7.72
C LYS A 152 7.53 -7.81 -8.16
N VAL A 153 6.30 -7.30 -8.16
CA VAL A 153 5.14 -8.01 -8.71
C VAL A 153 4.73 -7.36 -10.01
N LEU A 154 4.75 -8.13 -11.11
CA LEU A 154 4.26 -7.70 -12.40
C LEU A 154 2.79 -8.07 -12.55
N LEU A 155 1.96 -7.09 -12.89
CA LEU A 155 0.51 -7.23 -12.97
C LEU A 155 0.01 -6.93 -14.39
N ASP A 156 -0.83 -7.81 -14.93
CA ASP A 156 -1.63 -7.55 -16.13
C ASP A 156 -2.85 -6.71 -15.77
N MET A 157 -2.72 -5.40 -15.86
CA MET A 157 -3.82 -4.48 -15.52
C MET A 157 -5.01 -4.54 -16.50
N ALA A 158 -4.93 -5.30 -17.59
CA ALA A 158 -6.09 -5.53 -18.47
C ALA A 158 -7.07 -6.59 -17.91
N GLN A 159 -6.60 -7.49 -17.06
CA GLN A 159 -7.36 -8.65 -16.53
C GLN A 159 -8.30 -8.32 -15.35
N PRO A 160 -7.87 -7.58 -14.29
CA PRO A 160 -8.66 -7.42 -13.06
C PRO A 160 -9.61 -6.20 -13.11
N ALA A 161 -9.85 -5.68 -14.32
CA ALA A 161 -10.51 -4.40 -14.53
C ALA A 161 -11.97 -4.38 -14.10
N GLN A 162 -12.24 -4.05 -12.82
CA GLN A 162 -13.53 -3.45 -12.49
C GLN A 162 -13.62 -2.15 -13.28
N ARG A 163 -14.49 -2.15 -14.28
CA ARG A 163 -14.82 -0.94 -15.02
C ARG A 163 -15.41 0.05 -14.02
N VAL A 164 -14.64 1.08 -13.70
CA VAL A 164 -15.15 2.19 -12.94
C VAL A 164 -16.02 2.96 -13.92
N LEU A 165 -17.28 3.21 -13.58
CA LEU A 165 -18.02 4.24 -14.28
C LEU A 165 -17.21 5.51 -14.08
N LYS A 166 -16.63 6.06 -15.16
CA LYS A 166 -16.01 7.39 -15.11
C LYS A 166 -16.94 8.24 -14.26
N PRO A 167 -16.45 8.86 -13.16
CA PRO A 167 -17.28 9.75 -12.39
C PRO A 167 -17.99 10.63 -13.40
N ARG A 168 -19.33 10.57 -13.44
CA ARG A 168 -20.08 11.57 -14.19
C ARG A 168 -19.48 12.88 -13.70
N VAL A 169 -19.00 13.70 -14.63
CA VAL A 169 -18.54 15.07 -14.32
C VAL A 169 -19.51 15.56 -13.28
N LEU A 170 -19.06 15.71 -12.03
CA LEU A 170 -19.92 16.22 -10.97
C LEU A 170 -20.51 17.47 -11.62
N PRO A 171 -21.85 17.58 -11.76
CA PRO A 171 -22.45 18.69 -12.48
C PRO A 171 -21.77 19.89 -11.87
N ALA A 172 -20.95 20.58 -12.69
CA ALA A 172 -19.90 21.44 -12.19
C ALA A 172 -20.52 22.17 -11.03
N ILE A 173 -20.03 21.94 -9.80
CA ILE A 173 -20.36 22.89 -8.75
C ILE A 173 -19.83 24.15 -9.39
N ARG A 174 -20.75 24.95 -9.92
CA ARG A 174 -20.46 26.30 -10.34
C ARG A 174 -20.15 26.95 -9.01
N LEU A 175 -18.93 26.70 -8.51
CA LEU A 175 -18.21 27.66 -7.74
C LEU A 175 -18.32 28.87 -8.65
N GLY A 176 -19.23 29.77 -8.30
CA GLY A 176 -19.57 30.90 -9.14
C GLY A 176 -18.37 31.84 -9.17
N SER A 177 -18.63 33.13 -9.01
CA SER A 177 -17.58 34.10 -8.72
C SER A 177 -16.63 33.66 -7.58
N GLU A 178 -17.09 32.81 -6.66
CA GLU A 178 -16.30 32.29 -5.52
C GLU A 178 -15.11 31.39 -5.92
N ALA A 179 -15.18 30.58 -6.99
CA ALA A 179 -14.00 29.81 -7.44
C ALA A 179 -12.92 30.71 -8.02
N GLU A 180 -13.34 31.67 -8.85
CA GLU A 180 -12.44 32.61 -9.48
C GLU A 180 -11.79 33.53 -8.43
N GLU A 181 -12.53 33.90 -7.40
CA GLU A 181 -12.01 34.64 -6.24
C GLU A 181 -11.06 33.78 -5.41
N LEU A 182 -11.41 32.53 -5.10
CA LEU A 182 -10.55 31.63 -4.35
C LEU A 182 -9.27 31.30 -5.13
N GLU A 183 -9.37 31.05 -6.43
CA GLU A 183 -8.22 30.80 -7.31
C GLU A 183 -7.35 32.06 -7.41
N LYS A 184 -7.92 33.26 -7.55
CA LYS A 184 -7.14 34.52 -7.48
C LYS A 184 -6.47 34.72 -6.13
N LEU A 185 -7.14 34.35 -5.03
CA LEU A 185 -6.60 34.47 -3.67
C LEU A 185 -5.45 33.49 -3.45
N LEU A 186 -5.59 32.25 -3.94
CA LEU A 186 -4.64 31.17 -3.72
C LEU A 186 -3.51 31.11 -4.77
N SER A 187 -3.70 31.63 -5.99
CA SER A 187 -2.72 31.56 -7.08
C SER A 187 -1.33 32.09 -6.70
N PRO A 188 -1.20 33.25 -6.01
CA PRO A 188 0.11 33.73 -5.59
C PRO A 188 0.79 32.78 -4.60
N HIS A 189 0.02 32.19 -3.69
CA HIS A 189 0.52 31.25 -2.70
C HIS A 189 0.90 29.91 -3.32
N LEU A 190 0.12 29.42 -4.29
CA LEU A 190 0.37 28.17 -5.01
C LEU A 190 1.72 28.17 -5.73
N GLU A 191 2.11 29.27 -6.36
CA GLU A 191 3.41 29.36 -7.02
C GLU A 191 4.56 29.45 -5.99
N THR A 192 4.35 30.12 -4.86
CA THR A 192 5.29 30.10 -3.72
C THR A 192 5.46 28.69 -3.16
N TYR A 193 4.37 27.97 -2.89
CA TYR A 193 4.41 26.61 -2.36
C TYR A 193 5.06 25.63 -3.35
N LYS A 194 4.81 25.76 -4.66
CA LYS A 194 5.50 24.94 -5.67
C LYS A 194 6.99 25.20 -5.68
N LEU A 195 7.42 26.46 -5.59
CA LEU A 195 8.83 26.82 -5.57
C LEU A 195 9.52 26.27 -4.31
N GLU A 196 8.92 26.46 -3.13
CA GLU A 196 9.42 25.94 -1.87
C GLU A 196 9.49 24.42 -1.89
N TRP A 197 8.44 23.74 -2.36
CA TRP A 197 8.40 22.29 -2.49
C TRP A 197 9.50 21.76 -3.43
N ASN A 198 9.71 22.40 -4.58
CA ASN A 198 10.78 22.02 -5.51
C ASN A 198 12.17 22.25 -4.91
N GLN A 199 12.37 23.31 -4.12
CA GLN A 199 13.62 23.55 -3.40
C GLN A 199 13.86 22.49 -2.32
N MET A 200 12.81 22.09 -1.61
CA MET A 200 12.88 21.04 -0.59
C MET A 200 13.20 19.66 -1.19
N ILE A 201 12.60 19.30 -2.32
CA ILE A 201 12.93 18.08 -3.06
C ILE A 201 14.37 18.12 -3.60
N ALA A 202 14.84 19.29 -4.03
CA ALA A 202 16.19 19.47 -4.55
C ALA A 202 17.27 19.53 -3.45
N SER A 203 16.87 19.79 -2.20
CA SER A 203 17.76 19.70 -1.04
C SER A 203 17.88 18.25 -0.56
N ASP A 204 19.02 17.93 0.04
CA ASP A 204 19.37 16.59 0.56
C ASP A 204 18.61 16.24 1.86
N LEU A 205 17.36 16.71 1.97
CA LEU A 205 16.49 16.51 3.12
C LEU A 205 16.05 15.04 3.22
N SER A 206 15.98 14.54 4.44
CA SER A 206 15.46 13.20 4.68
C SER A 206 13.95 13.16 4.42
N MET A 207 13.42 11.95 4.18
CA MET A 207 11.98 11.75 4.02
C MET A 207 11.17 12.24 5.24
N ASP A 208 11.76 12.16 6.45
CA ASP A 208 11.12 12.64 7.68
C ASP A 208 11.03 14.18 7.72
N ASP A 209 12.03 14.88 7.16
CA ASP A 209 12.03 16.35 7.04
C ASP A 209 10.97 16.82 6.03
N LEU A 210 10.86 16.12 4.88
CA LEU A 210 9.84 16.39 3.87
C LEU A 210 8.43 16.14 4.41
N TRP A 211 8.25 15.07 5.20
CA TRP A 211 6.98 14.75 5.83
C TRP A 211 6.58 15.80 6.87
N THR A 212 7.53 16.23 7.70
CA THR A 212 7.30 17.25 8.73
C THR A 212 6.89 18.58 8.09
N ALA A 213 7.59 19.02 7.05
CA ALA A 213 7.26 20.25 6.35
C ALA A 213 5.89 20.19 5.66
N TRP A 214 5.55 19.05 5.05
CA TRP A 214 4.24 18.85 4.45
C TRP A 214 3.11 18.93 5.48
N THR A 215 3.29 18.34 6.67
CA THR A 215 2.28 18.43 7.74
C THR A 215 2.07 19.86 8.25
N TRP A 216 3.12 20.68 8.32
CA TRP A 216 3.00 22.10 8.65
C TRP A 216 2.21 22.89 7.61
N ILE A 217 2.43 22.62 6.32
CA ILE A 217 1.69 23.29 5.24
C ILE A 217 0.21 22.89 5.25
N ALA A 218 -0.11 21.65 5.65
CA ALA A 218 -1.49 21.16 5.69
C ALA A 218 -2.31 21.68 6.90
N GLU A 219 -1.64 22.15 7.96
CA GLU A 219 -2.27 22.67 9.18
C GLU A 219 -2.39 24.19 9.24
N ALA A 220 -1.71 24.92 8.33
CA ALA A 220 -1.75 26.37 8.19
C ALA A 220 -2.86 26.84 7.24
#